data_AF-A0A392P5D5-F1
#
_entry.id   AF-A0A392P5D5-F1
#
_cell.length_a   1.000
_cell.length_b   1.000
_cell.length_c   1.000
_cell.angle_alpha   90.00
_cell.angle_beta   90.00
_cell.angle_gamma   90.00
#
_symmetry.space_group_name_H-M   'P 1'
#
loop_
_entity.id
_entity.type
_entity.pdbx_description
1 polymer ?
#
loop_
_entity_poly.entity_id
_entity_poly.type
_entity_poly.pdbx_seq_one_letter_code
_entity_poly.pdbx_strand_id
1 'polypeptide(L)'
;MFSISNTDLFLIADCFPLLEELDLSNPTKLNLVDRNRNFLQGVEALSLALSKLRKINLSHHHYMNNRLLFHLFNNCKFLQEAIVFNCDHITIDGIARAICQRPTLTSLSVPRSFEQSRNRVIVRSITPHFITSLVSLKGLTSLDLTSLNISDELLSSIAME
;
A
#
# COMPACT_ATOMS: atom_id res chain seq x y z
N MET A 1 21.92 -3.11 -12.38
CA MET A 1 20.88 -2.11 -12.05
C MET A 1 20.70 -2.15 -10.55
N PHE A 2 21.04 -1.06 -9.86
CA PHE A 2 21.05 -0.99 -8.40
C PHE A 2 19.61 -0.92 -7.87
N SER A 3 19.37 -1.51 -6.70
CA SER A 3 18.09 -1.45 -6.01
C SER A 3 18.07 -0.22 -5.10
N ILE A 4 16.89 0.36 -4.88
CA ILE A 4 16.73 1.46 -3.93
C ILE A 4 17.07 0.97 -2.52
N SER A 5 18.07 1.57 -1.92
CA SER A 5 18.56 1.25 -0.59
C SER A 5 17.89 2.12 0.47
N ASN A 6 18.06 1.75 1.73
CA ASN A 6 17.59 2.56 2.86
C ASN A 6 18.21 3.96 2.86
N THR A 7 19.51 4.06 2.51
CA THR A 7 20.21 5.33 2.39
C THR A 7 19.54 6.24 1.37
N ASP A 8 19.09 5.67 0.25
CA ASP A 8 18.36 6.44 -0.77
C ASP A 8 17.01 6.95 -0.23
N LEU A 9 16.29 6.15 0.56
CA LEU A 9 15.03 6.59 1.18
C LEU A 9 15.25 7.73 2.19
N PHE A 10 16.31 7.68 3.00
CA PHE A 10 16.68 8.77 3.90
C PHE A 10 17.06 10.03 3.12
N LEU A 11 17.86 9.90 2.06
CA LEU A 11 18.20 11.03 1.20
C LEU A 11 16.95 11.64 0.54
N ILE A 12 15.99 10.82 0.11
CA ILE A 12 14.73 11.33 -0.44
C ILE A 12 13.95 12.11 0.64
N ALA A 13 13.85 11.55 1.85
CA ALA A 13 13.19 12.19 2.98
C ALA A 13 13.80 13.55 3.34
N ASP A 14 15.14 13.62 3.35
CA ASP A 14 15.88 14.82 3.72
C ASP A 14 15.91 15.88 2.61
N CYS A 15 16.08 15.46 1.35
CA CYS A 15 16.26 16.38 0.23
C CYS A 15 14.94 16.86 -0.39
N PHE A 16 13.84 16.11 -0.27
CA PHE A 16 12.57 16.41 -0.94
C PHE A 16 11.37 16.46 0.02
N PRO A 17 11.40 17.29 1.09
CA PRO A 17 10.31 17.32 2.08
C PRO A 17 8.96 17.82 1.51
N LEU A 18 8.96 18.45 0.33
CA LEU A 18 7.77 18.96 -0.35
C LEU A 18 7.24 18.01 -1.44
N LEU A 19 7.79 16.78 -1.54
CA LEU A 19 7.40 15.85 -2.58
C LEU A 19 5.91 15.47 -2.46
N GLU A 20 5.14 15.68 -3.54
CA GLU A 20 3.72 15.32 -3.61
C GLU A 20 3.48 13.94 -4.23
N GLU A 21 4.39 13.47 -5.09
CA GLU A 21 4.25 12.20 -5.80
C GLU A 21 5.54 11.38 -5.68
N LEU A 22 5.40 10.12 -5.28
CA LEU A 22 6.53 9.20 -5.16
C LEU A 22 6.19 7.83 -5.74
N ASP A 23 6.89 7.44 -6.79
CA ASP A 23 6.83 6.08 -7.34
C ASP A 23 8.07 5.30 -6.95
N LEU A 24 7.87 4.26 -6.13
CA LEU A 24 8.92 3.32 -5.73
C LEU A 24 8.71 1.93 -6.37
N SER A 25 7.80 1.78 -7.33
CA SER A 25 7.40 0.48 -7.84
C SER A 25 8.56 -0.32 -8.46
N ASN A 26 8.41 -1.65 -8.47
CA ASN A 26 9.36 -2.58 -9.08
C ASN A 26 10.80 -2.47 -8.54
N PRO A 27 11.01 -2.53 -7.21
CA PRO A 27 12.36 -2.59 -6.68
C PRO A 27 13.07 -3.84 -7.24
N THR A 28 14.25 -3.67 -7.82
CA THR A 28 15.10 -4.81 -8.18
C THR A 28 15.43 -5.60 -6.92
N LYS A 29 15.46 -6.93 -7.01
CA LYS A 29 15.63 -7.85 -5.85
C LYS A 29 16.68 -7.30 -4.87
N LEU A 30 16.24 -6.86 -3.70
CA LEU A 30 17.15 -6.58 -2.59
C LEU A 30 17.89 -7.87 -2.27
N ASN A 31 19.22 -7.78 -2.09
CA ASN A 31 20.01 -8.90 -1.64
C ASN A 31 19.38 -9.47 -0.37
N LEU A 32 19.31 -10.80 -0.31
CA LEU A 32 18.57 -11.54 0.73
C LEU A 32 19.00 -11.20 2.17
N VAL A 33 20.16 -10.56 2.31
CA VAL A 33 20.84 -10.19 3.56
C VAL A 33 20.35 -8.84 4.11
N ASP A 34 19.93 -7.90 3.27
CA ASP A 34 19.44 -6.56 3.68
C ASP A 34 17.94 -6.54 4.05
N ARG A 35 17.31 -7.71 4.03
CA ARG A 35 15.90 -7.86 3.64
C ARG A 35 14.81 -7.33 4.58
N ASN A 36 15.09 -6.88 5.81
CA ASN A 36 13.98 -6.67 6.75
C ASN A 36 14.08 -5.54 7.76
N ARG A 37 15.27 -5.13 8.24
CA ARG A 37 15.34 -4.04 9.24
C ARG A 37 15.63 -2.68 8.62
N ASN A 38 16.46 -2.65 7.58
CA ASN A 38 16.95 -1.37 7.06
C ASN A 38 15.89 -0.70 6.19
N PHE A 39 15.28 -1.41 5.24
CA PHE A 39 14.22 -0.82 4.41
C PHE A 39 13.01 -0.33 5.21
N LEU A 40 12.68 -1.02 6.31
CA LEU A 40 11.61 -0.63 7.24
C LEU A 40 11.81 0.79 7.76
N GLN A 41 13.04 1.11 8.19
CA GLN A 41 13.37 2.42 8.75
C GLN A 41 13.26 3.53 7.70
N GLY A 42 13.68 3.27 6.47
CA GLY A 42 13.59 4.25 5.39
C GLY A 42 12.15 4.57 4.99
N VAL A 43 11.25 3.57 4.91
CA VAL A 43 9.83 3.82 4.65
C VAL A 43 9.19 4.58 5.81
N GLU A 44 9.54 4.24 7.05
CA GLU A 44 9.07 4.97 8.22
C GLU A 44 9.55 6.43 8.18
N ALA A 45 10.82 6.68 7.86
CA ALA A 45 11.38 8.01 7.66
C ALA A 45 10.66 8.79 6.55
N LEU A 46 10.41 8.16 5.40
CA LEU A 46 9.63 8.77 4.31
C LEU A 46 8.22 9.14 4.78
N SER A 47 7.54 8.26 5.52
CA SER A 47 6.19 8.52 6.01
C SER A 47 6.13 9.73 6.95
N LEU A 48 7.20 9.99 7.70
CA LEU A 48 7.30 11.10 8.63
C LEU A 48 7.73 12.40 7.93
N ALA A 49 8.66 12.31 6.98
CA ALA A 49 9.24 13.48 6.31
C ALA A 49 8.36 14.03 5.18
N LEU A 50 7.71 13.14 4.40
CA LEU A 50 6.95 13.53 3.20
C LEU A 50 5.54 14.00 3.57
N SER A 51 5.48 15.07 4.36
CA SER A 51 4.26 15.68 4.87
C SER A 51 3.33 16.22 3.78
N LYS A 52 3.80 16.36 2.54
CA LYS A 52 3.02 16.81 1.37
C LYS A 52 2.65 15.68 0.41
N LEU A 53 2.97 14.44 0.72
CA LEU A 53 2.73 13.32 -0.19
C LEU A 53 1.23 13.12 -0.43
N ARG A 54 0.85 13.14 -1.71
CA ARG A 54 -0.51 12.96 -2.22
C ARG A 54 -0.66 11.68 -3.01
N LYS A 55 0.40 11.22 -3.68
CA LYS A 55 0.41 10.00 -4.48
C LYS A 55 1.59 9.12 -4.13
N ILE A 56 1.31 7.83 -3.93
CA ILE A 56 2.36 6.84 -3.74
C ILE A 56 2.11 5.56 -4.54
N ASN A 57 3.17 5.05 -5.16
CA ASN A 57 3.17 3.74 -5.80
C ASN A 57 4.22 2.84 -5.13
N LEU A 58 3.74 1.78 -4.47
CA LEU A 58 4.55 0.79 -3.73
C LEU A 58 4.47 -0.59 -4.37
N SER A 59 4.17 -0.65 -5.65
CA SER A 59 3.95 -1.92 -6.35
C SER A 59 5.20 -2.80 -6.40
N HIS A 60 5.02 -4.11 -6.29
CA HIS A 60 6.06 -5.15 -6.36
C HIS A 60 7.08 -5.12 -5.21
N HIS A 61 6.69 -4.53 -4.06
CA HIS A 61 7.49 -4.53 -2.85
C HIS A 61 7.24 -5.79 -2.01
N HIS A 62 7.99 -6.86 -2.28
CA HIS A 62 7.84 -8.16 -1.60
C HIS A 62 8.10 -8.12 -0.08
N TYR A 63 8.78 -7.10 0.44
CA TYR A 63 9.08 -6.93 1.87
C TYR A 63 8.12 -5.95 2.59
N MET A 64 7.25 -5.26 1.85
CA MET A 64 6.23 -4.41 2.44
C MET A 64 5.22 -5.27 3.20
N ASN A 65 4.85 -4.85 4.41
CA ASN A 65 3.92 -5.57 5.28
C ASN A 65 2.82 -4.64 5.81
N ASN A 66 1.83 -5.23 6.48
CA ASN A 66 0.67 -4.51 7.05
C ASN A 66 1.06 -3.33 7.95
N ARG A 67 2.10 -3.50 8.79
CA ARG A 67 2.53 -2.47 9.73
C ARG A 67 3.09 -1.25 8.99
N LEU A 68 3.92 -1.49 7.99
CA LEU A 68 4.48 -0.44 7.15
C LEU A 68 3.40 0.34 6.40
N LEU A 69 2.49 -0.39 5.75
CA LEU A 69 1.38 0.22 5.03
C LEU A 69 0.53 1.10 5.97
N PHE A 70 0.23 0.60 7.16
CA PHE A 70 -0.52 1.34 8.17
C PHE A 70 0.19 2.63 8.59
N HIS A 71 1.49 2.58 8.93
CA HIS A 71 2.25 3.77 9.32
C HIS A 71 2.27 4.81 8.21
N LEU A 72 2.43 4.38 6.96
CA LEU A 72 2.44 5.28 5.81
C LEU A 72 1.11 6.03 5.66
N PHE A 73 -0.02 5.32 5.72
CA PHE A 73 -1.35 5.93 5.59
C PHE A 73 -1.71 6.78 6.81
N ASN A 74 -1.21 6.41 7.99
CA ASN A 74 -1.37 7.19 9.20
C ASN A 74 -0.60 8.51 9.15
N ASN A 75 0.64 8.52 8.66
CA ASN A 75 1.51 9.68 8.74
C ASN A 75 1.35 10.64 7.53
N CYS A 76 1.14 10.12 6.31
CA CYS A 76 0.95 10.92 5.11
C CYS A 76 -0.46 11.54 5.08
N LYS A 77 -0.64 12.68 5.76
CA LYS A 77 -1.98 13.26 6.00
C LYS A 77 -2.72 13.73 4.74
N PHE A 78 -1.99 14.08 3.69
CA PHE A 78 -2.54 14.55 2.41
C PHE A 78 -2.63 13.46 1.34
N LEU A 79 -2.37 12.20 1.71
CA LEU A 79 -2.41 11.09 0.76
C LEU A 79 -3.81 10.94 0.17
N GLN A 80 -3.87 10.94 -1.16
CA GLN A 80 -5.09 10.87 -1.97
C GLN A 80 -5.08 9.64 -2.88
N GLU A 81 -3.92 9.27 -3.42
CA GLU A 81 -3.77 8.15 -4.33
C GLU A 81 -2.75 7.14 -3.78
N ALA A 82 -3.15 5.87 -3.71
CA ALA A 82 -2.26 4.79 -3.31
C ALA A 82 -2.37 3.58 -4.24
N ILE A 83 -1.21 3.15 -4.76
CA ILE A 83 -1.08 1.95 -5.58
C ILE A 83 -0.24 0.94 -4.80
N VAL A 84 -0.86 -0.19 -4.45
CA VAL A 84 -0.27 -1.26 -3.63
C VAL A 84 -0.48 -2.59 -4.35
N PHE A 85 0.23 -2.76 -5.48
CA PHE A 85 0.14 -3.93 -6.36
C PHE A 85 1.18 -5.00 -6.00
N ASN A 86 0.79 -6.27 -5.87
CA ASN A 86 1.73 -7.41 -5.80
C ASN A 86 2.78 -7.31 -4.67
N CYS A 87 2.30 -7.08 -3.45
CA CYS A 87 3.11 -7.07 -2.22
C CYS A 87 2.76 -8.30 -1.36
N ASP A 88 3.69 -9.26 -1.27
CA ASP A 88 3.42 -10.60 -0.73
C ASP A 88 2.96 -10.59 0.75
N HIS A 89 3.50 -9.68 1.56
CA HIS A 89 3.25 -9.62 3.01
C HIS A 89 2.18 -8.60 3.43
N ILE A 90 1.47 -7.99 2.48
CA ILE A 90 0.30 -7.13 2.77
C ILE A 90 -0.97 -7.96 2.64
N THR A 91 -1.80 -8.03 3.67
CA THR A 91 -3.08 -8.78 3.66
C THR A 91 -4.28 -7.86 3.41
N ILE A 92 -5.43 -8.44 3.03
CA ILE A 92 -6.71 -7.70 2.89
C ILE A 92 -7.09 -6.97 4.18
N ASP A 93 -6.91 -7.60 5.35
CA ASP A 93 -7.12 -6.95 6.64
C ASP A 93 -6.12 -5.81 6.90
N GLY A 94 -4.87 -5.98 6.48
CA GLY A 94 -3.85 -4.92 6.55
C GLY A 94 -4.22 -3.70 5.71
N ILE A 95 -4.72 -3.92 4.50
CA ILE A 95 -5.24 -2.86 3.63
C ILE A 95 -6.42 -2.17 4.29
N ALA A 96 -7.40 -2.93 4.79
CA ALA A 96 -8.58 -2.41 5.49
C ALA A 96 -8.19 -1.47 6.65
N ARG A 97 -7.25 -1.90 7.50
CA ARG A 97 -6.73 -1.07 8.60
C ARG A 97 -6.03 0.19 8.12
N ALA A 98 -5.27 0.10 7.02
CA ALA A 98 -4.53 1.24 6.47
C ALA A 98 -5.47 2.29 5.85
N ILE A 99 -6.43 1.87 5.02
CA ILE A 99 -7.37 2.81 4.38
C ILE A 99 -8.26 3.53 5.41
N CYS A 100 -8.59 2.88 6.54
CA CYS A 100 -9.27 3.53 7.66
C CYS A 100 -8.49 4.71 8.27
N GLN A 101 -7.17 4.75 8.13
CA GLN A 101 -6.37 5.91 8.58
C GLN A 101 -6.46 7.10 7.62
N ARG A 102 -6.93 6.88 6.39
CA ARG A 102 -6.97 7.88 5.32
C ARG A 102 -8.33 7.92 4.62
N PRO A 103 -9.40 8.39 5.29
CA PRO A 103 -10.73 8.53 4.69
C PRO A 103 -10.78 9.53 3.52
N THR A 104 -9.73 10.32 3.32
CA THR A 104 -9.58 11.29 2.23
C THR A 104 -9.02 10.68 0.93
N LEU A 105 -8.77 9.37 0.87
CA LEU A 105 -8.32 8.72 -0.37
C LEU A 105 -9.37 8.88 -1.47
N THR A 106 -8.89 9.27 -2.65
CA THR A 106 -9.68 9.42 -3.87
C THR A 106 -9.38 8.31 -4.87
N SER A 107 -8.19 7.69 -4.80
CA SER A 107 -7.79 6.58 -5.66
C SER A 107 -7.12 5.47 -4.88
N LEU A 108 -7.56 4.23 -5.11
CA LEU A 108 -6.98 3.04 -4.51
C LEU A 108 -6.84 1.94 -5.57
N SER A 109 -5.62 1.42 -5.75
CA SER A 109 -5.36 0.19 -6.49
C SER A 109 -4.74 -0.85 -5.56
N VAL A 110 -5.44 -1.96 -5.35
CA VAL A 110 -5.05 -3.03 -4.42
C VAL A 110 -5.18 -4.44 -5.04
N PRO A 111 -4.18 -4.88 -5.84
CA PRO A 111 -4.29 -6.16 -6.53
C PRO A 111 -3.35 -7.29 -6.06
N ARG A 112 -3.77 -8.50 -6.49
CA ARG A 112 -3.24 -9.87 -6.31
C ARG A 112 -3.13 -10.37 -4.88
N SER A 113 -4.18 -11.10 -4.51
CA SER A 113 -4.23 -12.01 -3.40
C SER A 113 -3.61 -13.37 -3.74
N PHE A 114 -2.30 -13.44 -3.90
CA PHE A 114 -1.61 -14.74 -3.87
C PHE A 114 -0.68 -14.76 -2.69
N GLU A 115 -1.06 -15.48 -1.64
CA GLU A 115 -0.07 -15.95 -0.69
C GLU A 115 0.71 -17.06 -1.41
N GLN A 116 1.96 -16.82 -1.79
CA GLN A 116 2.85 -17.88 -2.30
C GLN A 116 3.29 -18.78 -1.15
N SER A 117 2.36 -19.59 -0.65
CA SER A 117 2.69 -20.74 0.18
C SER A 117 2.94 -21.94 -0.74
N ARG A 118 4.22 -22.25 -0.95
CA ARG A 118 4.77 -23.53 -1.45
C ARG A 118 3.79 -24.39 -2.28
N ASN A 119 3.42 -23.91 -3.48
CA ASN A 119 2.60 -24.59 -4.50
C ASN A 119 1.07 -24.55 -4.36
N ARG A 120 0.48 -23.61 -3.60
CA ARG A 120 -0.97 -23.33 -3.69
C ARG A 120 -1.26 -21.85 -3.90
N VAL A 121 -2.03 -21.56 -4.95
CA VAL A 121 -2.68 -20.27 -5.15
C VAL A 121 -3.79 -20.15 -4.11
N ILE A 122 -3.48 -19.52 -2.97
CA ILE A 122 -4.51 -19.14 -1.99
C ILE A 122 -5.11 -17.83 -2.48
N VAL A 123 -6.32 -17.90 -3.04
CA VAL A 123 -7.14 -16.71 -3.29
C VAL A 123 -7.50 -16.13 -1.92
N ARG A 124 -6.96 -14.96 -1.57
CA ARG A 124 -7.39 -14.28 -0.33
C ARG A 124 -8.85 -13.85 -0.51
N SER A 125 -9.71 -14.32 0.38
CA SER A 125 -11.11 -13.90 0.42
C SER A 125 -11.22 -12.45 0.86
N ILE A 126 -12.13 -11.72 0.22
CA ILE A 126 -12.54 -10.41 0.69
C ILE A 126 -13.20 -10.58 2.05
N THR A 127 -12.80 -9.78 3.02
CA THR A 127 -13.37 -9.81 4.37
C THR A 127 -14.47 -8.76 4.51
N PRO A 128 -15.52 -8.98 5.33
CA PRO A 128 -16.50 -7.94 5.64
C PRO A 128 -15.86 -6.65 6.17
N HIS A 129 -14.77 -6.79 6.93
CA HIS A 129 -13.99 -5.65 7.42
C HIS A 129 -13.38 -4.81 6.28
N PHE A 130 -12.91 -5.43 5.20
CA PHE A 130 -12.43 -4.70 4.03
C PHE A 130 -13.57 -3.96 3.34
N ILE A 131 -14.73 -4.61 3.18
CA ILE A 131 -15.92 -4.00 2.56
C ILE A 131 -16.33 -2.74 3.34
N THR A 132 -16.49 -2.85 4.67
CA THR A 132 -16.87 -1.71 5.51
C THR A 132 -15.82 -0.59 5.50
N SER A 133 -14.54 -0.95 5.50
CA SER A 133 -13.44 0.01 5.41
C SER A 133 -13.43 0.73 4.05
N LEU A 134 -13.72 0.03 2.97
CA LEU A 134 -13.77 0.60 1.62
C LEU A 134 -14.96 1.56 1.45
N VAL A 135 -16.14 1.15 1.90
CA VAL A 135 -17.39 1.96 1.90
C VAL A 135 -17.25 3.25 2.73
N SER A 136 -16.32 3.28 3.69
CA SER A 136 -16.03 4.48 4.46
C SER A 136 -15.31 5.58 3.67
N LEU A 137 -14.70 5.25 2.52
CA LEU A 137 -13.98 6.20 1.67
C LEU A 137 -14.94 7.01 0.78
N LYS A 138 -15.66 7.97 1.37
CA LYS A 138 -16.70 8.77 0.67
C LYS A 138 -16.17 9.62 -0.50
N GLY A 139 -14.87 9.89 -0.53
CA GLY A 139 -14.21 10.64 -1.60
C GLY A 139 -13.63 9.78 -2.72
N LEU A 140 -13.81 8.46 -2.69
CA LEU A 140 -13.20 7.54 -3.64
C LEU A 140 -13.81 7.71 -5.03
N THR A 141 -13.01 8.12 -6.00
CA THR A 141 -13.41 8.31 -7.40
C THR A 141 -12.79 7.28 -8.35
N SER A 142 -11.77 6.56 -7.89
CA SER A 142 -11.06 5.55 -8.66
C SER A 142 -10.77 4.33 -7.78
N LEU A 143 -11.20 3.17 -8.23
CA LEU A 143 -11.02 1.91 -7.53
C LEU A 143 -10.60 0.82 -8.50
N ASP A 144 -9.43 0.24 -8.26
CA ASP A 144 -8.91 -0.89 -9.01
C ASP A 144 -8.80 -2.13 -8.10
N LEU A 145 -9.70 -3.09 -8.37
CA LEU A 145 -9.79 -4.39 -7.69
C LEU A 145 -9.27 -5.54 -8.57
N THR A 146 -8.46 -5.24 -9.58
CA THR A 146 -7.96 -6.23 -10.53
C THR A 146 -7.36 -7.43 -9.80
N SER A 147 -7.72 -8.65 -10.22
CA SER A 147 -7.27 -9.91 -9.62
C SER A 147 -7.77 -10.20 -8.18
N LEU A 148 -8.78 -9.49 -7.66
CA LEU A 148 -9.52 -9.91 -6.47
C LEU A 148 -10.75 -10.75 -6.83
N ASN A 149 -11.14 -11.65 -5.93
CA ASN A 149 -12.39 -12.38 -6.05
C ASN A 149 -13.56 -11.51 -5.59
N ILE A 150 -14.14 -10.74 -6.53
CA ILE A 150 -15.22 -9.79 -6.27
C ILE A 150 -16.51 -10.55 -5.96
N SER A 151 -17.09 -10.33 -4.79
CA SER A 151 -18.38 -10.89 -4.38
C SER A 151 -19.54 -9.94 -4.69
N ASP A 152 -20.75 -10.48 -4.83
CA ASP A 152 -21.98 -9.68 -4.95
C ASP A 152 -22.18 -8.77 -3.73
N GLU A 153 -21.76 -9.22 -2.54
CA GLU A 153 -21.78 -8.43 -1.30
C GLU A 153 -20.90 -7.17 -1.42
N LEU A 154 -19.69 -7.30 -1.97
CA LEU A 154 -18.83 -6.15 -2.21
C LEU A 154 -19.48 -5.20 -3.22
N LEU A 155 -19.96 -5.72 -4.36
CA LEU A 155 -20.56 -4.90 -5.43
C LEU A 155 -21.80 -4.15 -4.96
N SER A 156 -22.70 -4.81 -4.24
CA SER A 156 -23.89 -4.19 -3.68
C SER A 156 -23.54 -3.16 -2.60
N SER A 157 -22.52 -3.41 -1.77
CA SER A 157 -22.09 -2.47 -0.74
C SER A 157 -21.52 -1.18 -1.31
N ILE A 158 -20.76 -1.24 -2.41
CA ILE A 158 -20.19 -0.04 -3.06
C ILE A 158 -21.19 0.71 -3.93
N ALA A 159 -22.26 0.07 -4.39
CA ALA A 159 -23.27 0.68 -5.26
C ALA A 159 -24.35 1.47 -4.50
N MET A 160 -24.45 1.28 -3.19
CA MET A 160 -25.48 1.88 -2.33
C MET A 160 -25.03 3.19 -1.65
N GLU A 161 -23.87 3.73 -2.04
CA GLU A 161 -23.26 4.97 -1.56
C GLU A 161 -23.14 6.00 -2.69
#